data_AF-A0A7J3J346-F1
#
_entry.id   AF-A0A7J3J346-F1
#
_cell.length_a   1.000
_cell.length_b   1.000
_cell.length_c   1.000
_cell.angle_alpha   90.00
_cell.angle_beta   90.00
_cell.angle_gamma   90.00
#
_symmetry.space_group_name_H-M   'P 1'
#
loop_
_entity.id
_entity.type
_entity.pdbx_description
1 polymer ?
#
loop_
_entity_poly.entity_id
_entity_poly.type
_entity_poly.pdbx_seq_one_letter_code
_entity_poly.pdbx_strand_id
1 'polypeptide(L)'
;TLGYYREGTYKYINLDRPLEIASCIGNIAIDEDGETIIHVHVVVADENGGAFGGHLMQGSPVGATAELVIIEALDVNLKRIFDKATNLKLLDLE
;
A
#
# COMPACT_ATOMS: atom_id res chain seq x y z
N THR A 1 -0.82 -6.37 8.35
CA THR A 1 0.59 -6.73 8.10
C THR A 1 1.29 -5.65 7.31
N LEU A 2 2.52 -5.29 7.73
CA LEU A 2 3.37 -4.35 7.02
C LEU A 2 4.40 -5.11 6.17
N GLY A 3 4.61 -4.66 4.94
CA GLY A 3 5.62 -5.16 4.02
C GLY A 3 6.87 -4.27 4.00
N TYR A 4 8.03 -4.90 3.89
CA TYR A 4 9.32 -4.27 3.66
C TYR A 4 10.03 -4.98 2.50
N TYR A 5 10.32 -4.26 1.42
CA TYR A 5 10.97 -4.82 0.25
C TYR A 5 12.48 -4.87 0.43
N ARG A 6 13.08 -6.05 0.26
CA ARG A 6 14.52 -6.27 0.38
C ARG A 6 14.97 -7.35 -0.58
N GLU A 7 16.03 -7.07 -1.35
CA GLU A 7 16.70 -8.08 -2.19
C GLU A 7 15.73 -8.83 -3.12
N GLY A 8 14.81 -8.10 -3.78
CA GLY A 8 13.89 -8.71 -4.74
C GLY A 8 12.61 -9.29 -4.14
N THR A 9 12.45 -9.28 -2.81
CA THR A 9 11.33 -9.93 -2.12
C THR A 9 10.75 -9.10 -0.97
N TYR A 10 9.47 -9.30 -0.68
CA TYR A 10 8.83 -8.71 0.50
C TYR A 10 9.10 -9.55 1.75
N LYS A 11 9.52 -8.88 2.81
CA LYS A 11 9.50 -9.37 4.19
C LYS A 11 8.30 -8.77 4.90
N TYR A 12 7.76 -9.51 5.87
CA TYR A 12 6.51 -9.17 6.53
C TYR A 12 6.71 -8.92 8.01
N ILE A 13 6.04 -7.89 8.52
CA ILE A 13 5.94 -7.56 9.94
C ILE A 13 4.46 -7.69 10.31
N ASN A 14 4.16 -8.71 11.12
CA ASN A 14 2.81 -8.93 11.63
C ASN A 14 2.63 -8.19 12.95
N LEU A 15 1.63 -7.32 12.99
CA LEU A 15 1.22 -6.60 14.19
C LEU A 15 -0.17 -7.11 14.56
N ASP A 16 -0.22 -8.12 15.42
CA ASP A 16 -1.46 -8.79 15.83
C ASP A 16 -2.00 -8.19 17.14
N ARG A 17 -2.48 -6.95 17.03
CA ARG A 17 -3.09 -6.19 18.13
C ARG A 17 -3.95 -5.05 17.58
N PRO A 18 -4.86 -4.46 18.39
CA PRO A 18 -5.56 -3.25 18.00
C PRO A 18 -4.58 -2.10 17.72
N LEU A 19 -4.81 -1.39 16.62
CA LEU A 19 -3.98 -0.27 16.17
C LEU A 19 -4.86 0.79 15.52
N GLU A 20 -4.51 2.05 15.72
CA GLU A 20 -5.17 3.18 15.07
C GLU A 20 -4.47 3.52 13.75
N ILE A 21 -5.24 3.81 12.69
CA ILE A 21 -4.68 4.28 11.42
C ILE A 21 -4.32 5.76 11.56
N ALA A 22 -3.04 6.07 11.66
CA ALA A 22 -2.55 7.45 11.74
C ALA A 22 -2.43 8.09 10.36
N SER A 23 -2.09 7.31 9.33
CA SER A 23 -2.10 7.75 7.93
C SER A 23 -2.18 6.55 6.99
N CYS A 24 -2.87 6.73 5.85
CA CYS A 24 -2.99 5.72 4.80
C CYS A 24 -2.89 6.44 3.46
N ILE A 25 -1.78 6.26 2.73
CA ILE A 25 -1.45 7.04 1.55
C ILE A 25 -1.06 6.09 0.42
N GLY A 26 -1.61 6.30 -0.76
CA GLY A 26 -1.36 5.44 -1.89
C GLY A 26 -1.97 5.93 -3.20
N ASN A 27 -1.96 5.04 -4.18
CA ASN A 27 -2.61 5.24 -5.48
C ASN A 27 -3.29 3.95 -5.93
N ILE A 28 -4.24 4.14 -6.85
CA ILE A 28 -4.93 3.09 -7.57
C ILE A 28 -4.55 3.26 -9.04
N ALA A 29 -4.03 2.21 -9.66
CA ALA A 29 -3.55 2.19 -11.03
C ALA A 29 -3.96 0.88 -11.70
N ILE A 30 -3.85 0.82 -13.03
CA ILE A 30 -4.10 -0.39 -13.81
C ILE A 30 -2.76 -0.95 -14.30
N ASP A 31 -2.58 -2.26 -14.29
CA ASP A 31 -1.36 -2.86 -14.85
C ASP A 31 -1.47 -3.21 -16.34
N GLU A 32 -0.40 -3.78 -16.90
CA GLU A 32 -0.30 -4.18 -18.31
C GLU A 32 -1.36 -5.21 -18.74
N ASP A 33 -1.92 -5.97 -17.78
CA ASP A 33 -2.94 -6.99 -18.03
C ASP A 33 -4.37 -6.44 -17.86
N GLY A 34 -4.52 -5.16 -17.47
CA GLY A 34 -5.81 -4.53 -17.19
C GLY A 34 -6.30 -4.71 -15.76
N GLU A 35 -5.49 -5.27 -14.87
CA GLU A 35 -5.86 -5.52 -13.48
C GLU A 35 -5.64 -4.30 -12.59
N THR A 36 -6.54 -4.11 -11.63
CA THR A 36 -6.44 -3.01 -10.66
C THR A 36 -5.36 -3.30 -9.63
N ILE A 37 -4.38 -2.40 -9.51
CA ILE A 37 -3.37 -2.43 -8.47
C ILE A 37 -3.57 -1.26 -7.51
N ILE A 38 -3.77 -1.60 -6.25
CA ILE A 38 -3.81 -0.67 -5.13
C ILE A 38 -2.45 -0.71 -4.45
N HIS A 39 -1.70 0.39 -4.51
CA HIS A 39 -0.41 0.51 -3.83
C HIS A 39 -0.52 1.53 -2.71
N VAL A 40 -0.46 1.04 -1.47
CA VAL A 40 -0.71 1.84 -0.26
C VAL A 40 0.38 1.60 0.77
N HIS A 41 0.85 2.68 1.38
CA HIS A 41 1.62 2.66 2.61
C HIS A 41 0.74 3.15 3.76
N VAL A 42 0.95 2.56 4.94
CA VAL A 42 0.20 2.90 6.14
C VAL A 42 1.16 3.22 7.28
N VAL A 43 0.73 4.13 8.15
CA VAL A 43 1.30 4.30 9.50
C VAL A 43 0.19 4.00 10.48
N VAL A 44 0.48 3.12 11.44
CA VAL A 44 -0.44 2.72 12.50
C VAL A 44 0.18 2.98 13.86
N ALA A 45 -0.64 3.36 14.84
CA ALA A 45 -0.22 3.66 16.19
C ALA A 45 -0.79 2.65 17.20
N ASP A 46 0.00 2.26 18.18
CA ASP A 46 -0.48 1.46 19.31
C ASP A 46 -0.90 2.32 20.52
N GLU A 47 -1.41 1.66 21.54
CA GLU A 47 -1.90 2.27 22.79
C GLU A 47 -0.85 3.11 23.55
N ASN A 48 0.45 2.90 23.29
CA ASN A 48 1.53 3.67 23.90
C ASN A 48 1.98 4.85 23.02
N GLY A 49 1.30 5.07 21.88
CA GLY A 49 1.67 6.07 20.88
C GLY A 49 2.85 5.63 20.00
N GLY A 50 3.27 4.36 20.06
CA GLY A 50 4.30 3.81 19.19
C GLY A 50 3.80 3.73 17.74
N ALA A 51 4.56 4.28 16.79
CA ALA A 51 4.17 4.30 15.39
C ALA A 51 4.93 3.24 14.57
N PHE A 52 4.20 2.51 13.73
CA PHE A 52 4.72 1.48 12.84
C PHE A 52 4.29 1.79 11.42
N GLY A 53 5.25 1.82 10.48
CA GLY A 53 5.00 2.20 9.10
C GLY A 53 5.54 1.18 8.10
N GLY A 54 4.86 1.06 6.96
CA GLY A 54 5.32 0.19 5.86
C GLY A 54 4.28 0.05 4.74
N HIS A 55 4.58 -0.84 3.80
CA HIS A 55 3.64 -1.20 2.73
C HIS A 55 2.46 -1.96 3.32
N LEU A 56 1.22 -1.57 3.02
CA LEU A 56 0.04 -2.27 3.51
C LEU A 56 -0.15 -3.57 2.73
N MET A 57 0.01 -4.71 3.40
CA MET A 57 -0.21 -6.01 2.77
C MET A 57 -1.68 -6.42 2.85
N GLN A 58 -2.11 -7.24 1.88
CA GLN A 58 -3.40 -7.94 1.93
C GLN A 58 -3.53 -8.77 3.22
N GLY A 59 -4.76 -8.98 3.68
CA GLY A 59 -5.03 -9.66 4.95
C GLY A 59 -4.87 -8.76 6.18
N SER A 60 -5.06 -7.45 6.00
CA SER A 60 -5.09 -6.45 7.07
C SER A 60 -6.55 -6.00 7.30
N PRO A 61 -7.33 -6.71 8.14
CA PRO A 61 -8.74 -6.39 8.33
C PRO A 61 -8.93 -5.08 9.10
N VAL A 62 -9.98 -4.34 8.74
CA VAL A 62 -10.43 -3.15 9.48
C VAL A 62 -11.26 -3.62 10.68
N GLY A 63 -10.89 -3.20 11.89
CA GLY A 63 -11.57 -3.60 13.13
C GLY A 63 -12.92 -2.91 13.34
N ALA A 64 -12.96 -1.58 13.20
CA ALA A 64 -14.18 -0.77 13.35
C ALA A 64 -14.55 -0.07 12.03
N THR A 65 -13.79 0.97 11.66
CA THR A 65 -13.95 1.70 10.39
C THR A 65 -12.58 2.11 9.83
N ALA A 66 -12.54 2.39 8.53
CA ALA A 66 -11.42 3.07 7.88
C ALA A 66 -12.02 4.17 7.01
N GLU A 67 -11.82 5.42 7.41
CA GLU A 67 -12.33 6.58 6.69
C GLU A 67 -11.29 7.01 5.67
N LEU A 68 -11.58 6.79 4.38
CA LEU A 68 -10.65 7.03 3.28
C LEU A 68 -11.20 8.11 2.34
N VAL A 69 -10.32 9.01 1.92
CA VAL A 69 -10.60 9.97 0.85
C VAL A 69 -9.91 9.48 -0.41
N ILE A 70 -10.68 9.25 -1.47
CA ILE A 70 -10.16 8.85 -2.78
C ILE A 70 -10.43 9.99 -3.75
N ILE A 71 -9.39 10.41 -4.47
CA ILE A 71 -9.47 11.46 -5.48
C ILE A 71 -9.22 10.81 -6.83
N GLU A 72 -10.19 10.94 -7.73
CA GLU A 72 -10.06 10.47 -9.10
C GLU A 72 -9.15 11.42 -9.90
N ALA A 73 -8.17 10.85 -10.61
CA ALA A 73 -7.32 11.58 -11.54
C ALA A 73 -7.96 11.54 -12.94
N LEU A 74 -8.69 12.61 -13.29
CA LEU A 74 -9.30 12.74 -14.60
C LEU A 74 -8.25 12.97 -15.68
N ASP A 75 -8.46 12.38 -16.86
CA ASP A 75 -7.57 12.48 -18.03
C ASP A 75 -6.13 11.99 -17.78
N VAL A 76 -5.91 11.17 -16.76
CA VAL A 76 -4.62 10.53 -16.45
C VAL A 76 -4.76 9.02 -16.56
N ASN A 77 -3.89 8.40 -17.35
CA ASN A 77 -3.80 6.94 -17.42
C ASN A 77 -2.75 6.45 -16.42
N LEU A 78 -3.15 6.23 -15.17
CA LEU A 78 -2.25 5.70 -14.15
C LEU A 78 -1.99 4.22 -14.43
N LYS A 79 -0.83 3.92 -15.00
CA LYS A 79 -0.41 2.56 -15.30
C LYS A 79 0.67 2.08 -14.35
N ARG A 80 0.76 0.76 -14.19
CA ARG A 80 1.91 0.12 -13.58
C ARG A 80 2.55 -0.91 -14.51
N ILE A 81 3.81 -0.70 -14.83
CA ILE A 81 4.59 -1.52 -15.76
C ILE A 81 5.63 -2.32 -14.97
N PHE A 82 5.81 -3.59 -15.33
CA PHE A 82 6.83 -4.44 -14.71
C PHE A 82 8.24 -3.98 -15.11
N ASP A 83 9.00 -3.54 -14.12
CA ASP A 83 10.41 -3.21 -14.26
C ASP A 83 11.28 -4.41 -13.87
N LYS A 84 12.07 -4.91 -14.84
CA LYS A 84 12.95 -6.07 -14.65
C LYS A 84 14.11 -5.79 -13.70
N ALA A 85 14.57 -4.55 -13.59
CA ALA A 85 15.71 -4.21 -12.75
C ALA A 85 15.35 -4.26 -11.26
N THR A 86 14.14 -3.82 -10.92
CA THR A 86 13.62 -3.83 -9.55
C THR A 86 12.75 -5.02 -9.23
N ASN A 87 12.29 -5.80 -10.21
CA ASN A 87 11.33 -6.90 -10.05
C ASN A 87 10.00 -6.41 -9.41
N LEU A 88 9.55 -5.22 -9.80
CA LEU A 88 8.35 -4.56 -9.28
C LEU A 88 7.52 -3.95 -10.42
N LYS A 89 6.21 -3.81 -10.17
CA LYS A 89 5.32 -3.02 -11.02
C LYS A 89 5.39 -1.55 -10.61
N LEU A 90 6.15 -0.74 -11.34
CA LEU A 90 6.37 0.67 -11.03
C LEU A 90 5.30 1.55 -11.67
N LEU A 91 5.00 2.69 -11.05
CA LEU A 91 4.04 3.65 -11.61
C LEU A 91 4.62 4.28 -12.87
N ASP A 92 3.83 4.28 -13.93
CA ASP A 92 4.13 4.90 -15.22
C ASP A 92 3.05 5.95 -15.53
N LEU A 93 3.50 7.12 -16.00
CA LEU A 93 2.65 8.30 -16.22
C LEU A 93 2.63 8.74 -17.69
N GLU A 94 3.22 7.95 -18.59
CA GLU A 94 3.28 8.23 -20.04
C GLU A 94 2.04 7.74 -20.81
#